data_AF-A0A920EHY9-F1
#
_entry.id   AF-A0A920EHY9-F1
#
_cell.length_a   1.000
_cell.length_b   1.000
_cell.length_c   1.000
_cell.angle_alpha   90.00
_cell.angle_beta   90.00
_cell.angle_gamma   90.00
#
_symmetry.space_group_name_H-M   'P 1'
#
loop_
_entity.id
_entity.type
_entity.pdbx_description
1 polymer ?
#
loop_
_entity_poly.entity_id
_entity_poly.type
_entity_poly.pdbx_seq_one_letter_code
_entity_poly.pdbx_strand_id
1 'polypeptide(L)'
;MVRDKSYHPDNQKAKTAKIRKEKYEEISKLLSGLQYWQFRYRWWLALKFNYIREEVAFYFGYTWSILRPMAFELNQRLVGAGILKGNHDIFFLKTEEIADCISLLESNKSTEKYIPLVEERINYREACKRHHPPGTLPSYASKVDGISFKETQRKNDDNSNEMLGFPVSSGIITAKASVVTGPSEFDKMEPGTILVSPLTTPAWTQLFAHAVGLVTDIGSILAHGSIVAREYGIPAVLGVGNGTIRIKHGQTITIDGDAGTVLIHEDD
;
A
#
# COMPACT_ATOMS: atom_id res chain seq x y z
N MET A 1 15.43 12.10 -8.36
CA MET A 1 16.50 12.32 -7.36
C MET A 1 17.55 11.21 -7.40
N VAL A 2 17.15 9.93 -7.52
CA VAL A 2 18.06 8.77 -7.64
C VAL A 2 18.86 8.69 -8.97
N ARG A 3 18.42 9.40 -10.01
CA ARG A 3 19.10 9.47 -11.32
C ARG A 3 20.11 10.60 -11.46
N ASP A 4 20.21 11.48 -10.46
CA ASP A 4 21.25 12.49 -10.43
C ASP A 4 22.56 11.77 -10.06
N LYS A 5 23.56 11.76 -10.95
CA LYS A 5 24.86 11.13 -10.65
C LYS A 5 25.58 11.81 -9.47
N SER A 6 25.13 12.99 -9.04
CA SER A 6 25.58 13.70 -7.84
C SER A 6 24.70 13.44 -6.59
N TYR A 7 23.74 12.52 -6.69
CA TYR A 7 22.84 12.17 -5.59
C TYR A 7 23.60 11.55 -4.43
N HIS A 8 23.54 12.21 -3.28
CA HIS A 8 23.97 11.68 -2.00
C HIS A 8 22.84 11.88 -0.97
N PRO A 9 22.49 10.87 -0.15
CA PRO A 9 21.40 10.99 0.83
C PRO A 9 21.56 12.18 1.80
N ASP A 10 22.80 12.47 2.21
CA ASP A 10 23.08 13.62 3.09
C ASP A 10 22.87 14.97 2.38
N ASN A 11 23.19 15.04 1.08
CA ASN A 11 22.92 16.24 0.26
C ASN A 11 21.41 16.46 0.10
N GLN A 12 20.62 15.38 0.09
CA GLN A 12 19.16 15.48 0.06
C GLN A 12 18.59 16.00 1.38
N LYS A 13 19.07 15.52 2.54
CA LYS A 13 18.67 16.09 3.84
C LYS A 13 18.96 17.59 3.89
N ALA A 14 20.15 18.01 3.45
CA ALA A 14 20.54 19.41 3.39
C ALA A 14 19.68 20.21 2.41
N LYS A 15 19.43 19.70 1.20
CA LYS A 15 18.59 20.33 0.17
C LYS A 15 17.15 20.50 0.67
N THR A 16 16.55 19.45 1.23
CA THR A 16 15.19 19.50 1.77
C THR A 16 15.10 20.47 2.95
N ALA A 17 16.11 20.52 3.83
CA ALA A 17 16.18 21.49 4.91
C ALA A 17 16.28 22.93 4.39
N LYS A 18 17.08 23.17 3.33
CA LYS A 18 17.22 24.47 2.68
C LYS A 18 15.91 24.94 2.06
N ILE A 19 15.27 24.11 1.22
CA ILE A 19 13.97 24.40 0.61
C ILE A 19 12.93 24.71 1.68
N ARG A 20 12.91 23.92 2.77
CA ARG A 20 11.99 24.11 3.89
C ARG A 20 12.22 25.46 4.58
N LYS A 21 13.48 25.86 4.79
CA LYS A 21 13.81 27.17 5.37
C LYS A 21 13.39 28.31 4.44
N GLU A 22 13.70 28.23 3.16
CA GLU A 22 13.31 29.22 2.15
C GLU A 22 11.78 29.39 2.09
N LYS A 23 11.04 28.29 2.02
CA LYS A 23 9.57 28.31 2.01
C LYS A 23 8.98 28.80 3.31
N TYR A 24 9.60 28.48 4.44
CA TYR A 24 9.21 29.02 5.73
C TYR A 24 9.38 30.55 5.77
N GLU A 25 10.50 31.07 5.27
CA GLU A 25 10.74 32.52 5.19
C GLU A 25 9.75 33.22 4.24
N GLU A 26 9.46 32.61 3.10
CA GLU A 26 8.46 33.10 2.13
C GLU A 26 7.07 33.22 2.78
N ILE A 27 6.57 32.15 3.41
CA ILE A 27 5.27 32.15 4.08
C ILE A 27 5.25 33.12 5.27
N SER A 28 6.36 33.22 6.00
CA SER A 28 6.45 34.12 7.15
C SER A 28 6.32 35.60 6.77
N LYS A 29 6.69 35.98 5.54
CA LYS A 29 6.49 37.35 5.02
C LYS A 29 5.03 37.63 4.64
N LEU A 30 4.24 36.59 4.37
CA LEU A 30 2.84 36.69 3.95
C LEU A 30 1.85 36.69 5.12
N LEU A 31 2.29 36.27 6.31
CA LEU A 31 1.43 36.11 7.48
C LEU A 31 1.82 37.08 8.60
N SER A 32 0.83 37.63 9.30
CA SER A 32 1.05 38.51 10.45
C SER A 32 0.12 38.18 11.62
N GLY A 33 0.47 38.65 12.82
CA GLY A 33 -0.38 38.52 14.01
C GLY A 33 -0.76 37.08 14.34
N LEU A 34 -2.06 36.83 14.51
CA LEU A 34 -2.58 35.52 14.91
C LEU A 34 -2.32 34.43 13.86
N GLN A 35 -2.44 34.74 12.56
CA GLN A 35 -2.25 33.77 11.49
C GLN A 35 -0.81 33.25 11.45
N TYR A 36 0.16 34.14 11.67
CA TYR A 36 1.58 33.77 11.78
C TYR A 36 1.82 32.83 12.96
N TRP A 37 1.24 33.13 14.13
CA TRP A 37 1.36 32.27 15.30
C TRP A 37 0.70 30.89 15.10
N GLN A 38 -0.48 30.85 14.49
CA GLN A 38 -1.16 29.60 14.15
C GLN A 38 -0.33 28.76 13.16
N PHE A 39 0.25 29.38 12.13
CA PHE A 39 1.15 28.71 11.19
C PHE A 39 2.36 28.12 11.91
N ARG A 40 3.06 28.91 12.73
CA ARG A 40 4.23 28.46 13.50
C ARG A 40 3.91 27.30 14.41
N TYR A 41 2.80 27.38 15.14
CA TYR A 41 2.36 26.33 16.05
C TYR A 41 2.04 25.03 15.31
N ARG A 42 1.24 25.10 14.24
CA ARG A 42 0.88 23.93 13.41
C ARG A 42 2.11 23.33 12.73
N TRP A 43 3.01 24.17 12.24
CA TRP A 43 4.26 23.74 11.64
C TRP A 43 5.16 22.99 12.63
N TRP A 44 5.33 23.55 13.83
CA TRP A 44 6.07 22.88 14.90
C TRP A 44 5.43 21.54 15.27
N LEU A 45 4.10 21.48 15.39
CA LEU A 45 3.36 20.26 15.71
C LEU A 45 3.58 19.19 14.64
N ALA A 46 3.49 19.58 13.36
CA ALA A 46 3.76 18.68 12.24
C ALA A 46 5.19 18.14 12.27
N LEU A 47 6.20 19.00 12.45
CA LEU A 47 7.59 18.53 12.54
C LEU A 47 7.85 17.63 13.75
N LYS A 48 7.22 17.94 14.88
CA LYS A 48 7.42 17.20 16.12
C LYS A 48 6.77 15.83 16.11
N PHE A 49 5.61 15.67 15.47
CA PHE A 49 4.81 14.44 15.62
C PHE A 49 4.56 13.66 14.33
N ASN A 50 4.95 14.16 13.15
CA ASN A 50 4.66 13.45 11.90
C ASN A 50 5.34 12.07 11.82
N TYR A 51 6.47 11.84 12.50
CA TYR A 51 7.14 10.53 12.51
C TYR A 51 6.28 9.45 13.21
N ILE A 52 5.47 9.85 14.20
CA ILE A 52 4.58 8.94 14.95
C ILE A 52 3.61 8.22 14.01
N ARG A 53 3.21 8.86 12.90
CA ARG A 53 2.28 8.28 11.93
C ARG A 53 2.76 6.91 11.42
N GLU A 54 4.04 6.80 11.05
CA GLU A 54 4.62 5.53 10.58
C GLU A 54 4.95 4.60 11.75
N GLU A 55 5.35 5.13 12.91
CA GLU A 55 5.63 4.32 14.10
C GLU A 55 4.40 3.56 14.60
N VAL A 56 3.20 4.17 14.56
CA VAL A 56 1.97 3.47 14.96
C VAL A 56 1.74 2.23 14.09
N ALA A 57 1.99 2.33 12.78
CA ALA A 57 1.88 1.18 11.88
C ALA A 57 2.93 0.10 12.22
N PHE A 58 4.16 0.50 12.57
CA PHE A 58 5.19 -0.42 13.03
C PHE A 58 4.79 -1.14 14.32
N TYR A 59 4.38 -0.41 15.36
CA TYR A 59 4.01 -1.02 16.64
C TYR A 59 2.77 -1.91 16.53
N PHE A 60 1.79 -1.52 15.71
CA PHE A 60 0.62 -2.36 15.44
C PHE A 60 1.00 -3.63 14.67
N GLY A 61 1.93 -3.53 13.71
CA GLY A 61 2.48 -4.67 12.97
C GLY A 61 3.37 -5.58 13.81
N TYR A 62 4.11 -5.01 14.77
CA TYR A 62 5.11 -5.71 15.58
C TYR A 62 4.49 -6.84 16.41
N THR A 63 3.29 -6.62 16.97
CA THR A 63 2.58 -7.65 17.75
C THR A 63 2.30 -8.91 16.93
N TRP A 64 2.09 -8.79 15.62
CA TRP A 64 1.89 -9.93 14.72
C TRP A 64 3.14 -10.79 14.55
N SER A 65 4.35 -10.26 14.78
CA SER A 65 5.57 -11.07 14.75
C SER A 65 5.62 -12.13 15.85
N ILE A 66 4.88 -11.90 16.94
CA ILE A 66 4.77 -12.83 18.07
C ILE A 66 3.54 -13.73 17.89
N LEU A 67 2.39 -13.15 17.53
CA LEU A 67 1.12 -13.89 17.41
C LEU A 67 1.11 -14.86 16.22
N ARG A 68 1.73 -14.50 15.10
CA ARG A 68 1.67 -15.30 13.87
C ARG A 68 2.40 -16.65 14.01
N PRO A 69 3.62 -16.74 14.56
CA PRO A 69 4.25 -18.04 14.86
C PRO A 69 3.42 -18.91 15.82
N MET A 70 2.83 -18.31 16.86
CA MET A 70 1.96 -19.05 17.80
C MET A 70 0.73 -19.63 17.10
N ALA A 71 0.08 -18.84 16.23
CA ALA A 71 -1.04 -19.31 15.42
C ALA A 71 -0.62 -20.43 14.47
N PHE A 72 0.56 -20.34 13.86
CA PHE A 72 1.08 -21.40 12.99
C PHE A 72 1.35 -22.70 13.74
N GLU A 73 1.98 -22.63 14.92
CA GLU A 73 2.20 -23.80 15.76
C GLU A 73 0.88 -24.45 16.17
N LEU A 74 -0.11 -23.65 16.59
CA LEU A 74 -1.45 -24.16 16.91
C LEU A 74 -2.11 -24.80 15.68
N ASN A 75 -2.01 -24.17 14.50
CA ASN A 75 -2.52 -24.74 13.25
C ASN A 75 -1.89 -26.11 12.98
N GLN A 76 -0.57 -26.25 13.11
CA GLN A 76 0.10 -27.53 12.88
C GLN A 76 -0.40 -28.63 13.82
N ARG A 77 -0.64 -28.31 15.10
CA ARG A 77 -1.21 -29.27 16.06
C ARG A 77 -2.63 -29.68 15.69
N LEU A 78 -3.47 -28.73 15.27
CA LEU A 78 -4.83 -28.99 14.82
C LEU A 78 -4.87 -29.83 13.53
N VAL A 79 -3.92 -29.61 12.61
CA VAL A 79 -3.73 -30.47 11.43
C VAL A 79 -3.28 -31.86 11.83
N GLY A 80 -2.35 -31.99 12.77
CA GLY A 80 -1.91 -33.28 13.31
C GLY A 80 -3.03 -34.08 13.97
N ALA A 81 -4.02 -33.40 14.56
CA ALA A 81 -5.22 -34.01 15.13
C ALA A 81 -6.35 -34.26 14.11
N GLY A 82 -6.14 -33.92 12.83
CA GLY A 82 -7.14 -34.07 11.77
C GLY A 82 -8.32 -33.10 11.85
N ILE A 83 -8.24 -32.05 12.68
CA ILE A 83 -9.29 -31.02 12.82
C ILE A 83 -9.23 -30.02 11.66
N LEU A 84 -8.02 -29.72 11.19
CA LEU A 84 -7.73 -28.86 10.04
C LEU A 84 -6.88 -29.62 9.02
N LYS A 85 -6.69 -29.05 7.82
CA LYS A 85 -5.93 -29.71 6.75
C LYS A 85 -4.81 -28.85 6.17
N GLY A 86 -5.04 -27.56 6.01
CA GLY A 86 -4.11 -26.62 5.40
C GLY A 86 -3.21 -25.89 6.40
N ASN A 87 -2.11 -25.35 5.88
CA ASN A 87 -1.06 -24.69 6.68
C ASN A 87 -1.46 -23.30 7.23
N HIS A 88 -2.60 -22.76 6.79
CA HIS A 88 -3.06 -21.40 7.11
C HIS A 88 -4.54 -21.38 7.54
N ASP A 89 -5.13 -22.54 7.79
CA ASP A 89 -6.57 -22.70 8.02
C ASP A 89 -7.04 -21.94 9.26
N ILE A 90 -6.19 -21.86 10.28
CA ILE A 90 -6.48 -21.12 11.52
C ILE A 90 -6.86 -19.66 11.29
N PHE A 91 -6.35 -19.01 10.23
CA PHE A 91 -6.66 -17.61 9.92
C PHE A 91 -8.05 -17.41 9.31
N PHE A 92 -8.76 -18.50 9.02
CA PHE A 92 -10.13 -18.50 8.54
C PHE A 92 -11.14 -18.90 9.62
N LEU A 93 -10.70 -19.09 10.87
CA LEU A 93 -11.55 -19.38 12.02
C LEU A 93 -11.79 -18.13 12.87
N LYS A 94 -12.95 -18.08 13.54
CA LYS A 94 -13.30 -17.09 14.56
C LYS A 94 -12.77 -17.53 15.92
N THR A 95 -12.65 -16.60 16.87
CA THR A 95 -12.16 -16.86 18.22
C THR A 95 -12.88 -18.03 18.92
N GLU A 96 -14.21 -18.09 18.83
CA GLU A 96 -15.01 -19.17 19.43
C GLU A 96 -14.75 -20.53 18.78
N GLU A 97 -14.56 -20.56 17.46
CA GLU A 97 -14.25 -21.77 16.70
C GLU A 97 -12.83 -22.27 17.01
N ILE A 98 -11.88 -21.34 17.20
CA ILE A 98 -10.52 -21.67 17.66
C ILE A 98 -10.58 -22.27 19.08
N ALA A 99 -11.38 -21.70 19.99
CA ALA A 99 -11.54 -22.22 21.34
C ALA A 99 -12.16 -23.64 21.36
N ASP A 100 -13.15 -23.89 20.50
CA ASP A 100 -13.71 -25.25 20.32
C ASP A 100 -12.67 -26.23 19.75
N CYS A 101 -11.90 -25.83 18.75
CA CYS A 101 -10.80 -26.63 18.22
C CYS A 101 -9.76 -26.98 19.29
N ILE A 102 -9.40 -26.03 20.16
CA ILE A 102 -8.48 -26.26 21.29
C ILE A 102 -9.10 -27.28 22.26
N SER A 103 -10.38 -27.13 22.61
CA SER A 103 -11.07 -28.04 23.53
C SER A 103 -11.14 -29.48 22.99
N LEU A 104 -11.34 -29.63 21.67
CA LEU A 104 -11.30 -30.91 20.97
C LEU A 104 -9.90 -31.52 21.00
N LEU A 105 -8.87 -30.71 20.76
CA LEU A 105 -7.47 -31.13 20.84
C LEU A 105 -7.11 -31.62 22.25
N GLU A 106 -7.49 -30.88 23.30
CA GLU A 106 -7.28 -31.28 24.71
C GLU A 106 -7.99 -32.58 25.06
N SER A 107 -9.15 -32.82 24.44
CA SER A 107 -9.95 -34.04 24.63
C SER A 107 -9.51 -35.21 23.73
N ASN A 108 -8.44 -35.06 22.94
CA ASN A 108 -8.03 -36.01 21.89
C ASN A 108 -9.17 -36.43 20.94
N LYS A 109 -10.08 -35.51 20.66
CA LYS A 109 -11.19 -35.72 19.72
C LYS A 109 -10.85 -35.06 18.39
N SER A 110 -11.10 -35.77 17.30
CA SER A 110 -11.03 -35.21 15.95
C SER A 110 -12.43 -34.83 15.46
N THR A 111 -12.49 -33.88 14.53
CA THR A 111 -13.73 -33.51 13.84
C THR A 111 -13.42 -33.04 12.44
N GLU A 112 -14.25 -33.42 11.47
CA GLU A 112 -14.14 -32.94 10.09
C GLU A 112 -14.93 -31.64 9.88
N LYS A 113 -15.63 -31.12 10.90
CA LYS A 113 -16.51 -29.94 10.80
C LYS A 113 -15.82 -28.70 10.24
N TYR A 114 -14.56 -28.46 10.62
CA TYR A 114 -13.88 -27.20 10.34
C TYR A 114 -13.23 -27.14 8.96
N ILE A 115 -12.88 -28.29 8.38
CA ILE A 115 -12.28 -28.37 7.04
C ILE A 115 -13.17 -27.74 5.96
N PRO A 116 -14.45 -28.14 5.77
CA PRO A 116 -15.30 -27.56 4.74
C PRO A 116 -15.63 -26.08 5.04
N LEU A 117 -15.73 -25.70 6.32
CA LEU A 117 -15.97 -24.31 6.72
C LEU A 117 -14.81 -23.39 6.33
N VAL A 118 -13.57 -23.84 6.53
CA VAL A 118 -12.38 -23.10 6.12
C VAL A 118 -12.30 -22.99 4.60
N GLU A 119 -12.55 -24.10 3.88
CA GLU A 119 -12.56 -24.11 2.42
C GLU A 119 -13.60 -23.13 1.85
N GLU A 120 -14.81 -23.10 2.40
CA GLU A 120 -15.84 -22.12 2.04
C GLU A 120 -15.35 -20.68 2.22
N ARG A 121 -14.72 -20.37 3.36
CA ARG A 121 -14.23 -19.01 3.67
C ARG A 121 -13.04 -18.60 2.82
N ILE A 122 -12.16 -19.54 2.47
CA ILE A 122 -11.08 -19.30 1.49
C ILE A 122 -11.70 -18.91 0.15
N ASN A 123 -12.64 -19.70 -0.36
CA ASN A 123 -13.31 -19.45 -1.63
C ASN A 123 -14.06 -18.11 -1.63
N TYR A 124 -14.77 -17.81 -0.54
CA TYR A 124 -15.45 -16.54 -0.36
C TYR A 124 -14.47 -15.35 -0.41
N ARG A 125 -13.33 -15.44 0.30
CA ARG A 125 -12.29 -14.40 0.27
C ARG A 125 -11.72 -14.20 -1.12
N GLU A 126 -11.43 -15.27 -1.86
CA GLU A 126 -10.93 -15.16 -3.24
C GLU A 126 -11.97 -14.53 -4.19
N ALA A 127 -13.27 -14.82 -3.99
CA ALA A 127 -14.33 -14.14 -4.71
C ALA A 127 -14.42 -12.64 -4.36
N CYS A 128 -14.27 -12.28 -3.08
CA CYS A 128 -14.26 -10.89 -2.64
C CYS A 128 -13.12 -10.07 -3.24
N LYS A 129 -11.92 -10.65 -3.43
CA LYS A 129 -10.79 -9.94 -4.07
C LYS A 129 -11.08 -9.45 -5.50
N ARG A 130 -12.05 -10.05 -6.18
CA ARG A 130 -12.45 -9.63 -7.54
C ARG A 130 -13.36 -8.41 -7.55
N HIS A 131 -13.86 -8.00 -6.39
CA HIS A 131 -14.74 -6.85 -6.27
C HIS A 131 -13.91 -5.59 -6.09
N HIS A 132 -14.39 -4.49 -6.66
CA HIS A 132 -13.92 -3.15 -6.35
C HIS A 132 -14.65 -2.65 -5.10
N PRO A 133 -14.01 -2.60 -3.91
CA PRO A 133 -14.67 -2.09 -2.72
C PRO A 133 -15.04 -0.61 -2.88
N PRO A 134 -16.28 -0.21 -2.54
CA PRO A 134 -16.67 1.19 -2.56
C PRO A 134 -16.01 1.95 -1.40
N GLY A 135 -15.66 3.22 -1.60
CA GLY A 135 -15.06 4.04 -0.55
C GLY A 135 -16.02 4.38 0.59
N THR A 136 -17.34 4.33 0.36
CA THR A 136 -18.36 4.58 1.39
C THR A 136 -19.46 3.52 1.35
N LEU A 137 -19.84 3.02 2.54
CA LEU A 137 -20.95 2.09 2.73
C LEU A 137 -21.97 2.67 3.74
N PRO A 138 -23.27 2.72 3.41
CA PRO A 138 -23.89 2.33 2.14
C PRO A 138 -23.58 3.30 0.99
N SER A 139 -23.75 2.85 -0.27
CA SER A 139 -23.34 3.63 -1.45
C SER A 139 -24.01 5.00 -1.57
N TYR A 140 -25.25 5.15 -1.12
CA TYR A 140 -25.94 6.45 -1.15
C TYR A 140 -25.29 7.50 -0.23
N ALA A 141 -24.57 7.08 0.82
CA ALA A 141 -23.88 7.99 1.73
C ALA A 141 -22.65 8.65 1.08
N SER A 142 -22.15 8.12 -0.04
CA SER A 142 -21.08 8.75 -0.83
C SER A 142 -21.48 10.13 -1.40
N LYS A 143 -22.78 10.42 -1.48
CA LYS A 143 -23.33 11.70 -1.97
C LYS A 143 -23.54 12.74 -0.87
N VAL A 144 -23.35 12.36 0.40
CA VAL A 144 -23.56 13.26 1.53
C VAL A 144 -22.23 13.88 1.94
N ASP A 145 -22.11 15.18 1.74
CA ASP A 145 -20.94 15.94 2.17
C ASP A 145 -20.74 15.82 3.69
N GLY A 146 -19.56 15.38 4.10
CA GLY A 146 -19.20 15.10 5.49
C GLY A 146 -19.31 13.64 5.93
N ILE A 147 -20.00 12.79 5.16
CA ILE A 147 -20.04 11.33 5.36
C ILE A 147 -19.22 10.62 4.27
N SER A 148 -19.13 11.21 3.09
CA SER A 148 -18.36 10.68 1.98
C SER A 148 -16.88 10.51 2.35
N PHE A 149 -16.38 9.29 2.20
CA PHE A 149 -14.96 8.99 2.31
C PHE A 149 -14.30 9.06 0.94
N LYS A 150 -13.03 9.50 0.93
CA LYS A 150 -12.25 9.54 -0.30
C LYS A 150 -11.97 8.13 -0.80
N GLU A 151 -12.24 7.91 -2.07
CA GLU A 151 -11.87 6.67 -2.77
C GLU A 151 -10.36 6.46 -2.73
N THR A 152 -9.96 5.18 -2.63
CA THR A 152 -8.55 4.76 -2.64
C THR A 152 -8.13 4.09 -3.94
N GLN A 153 -9.07 3.98 -4.88
CA GLN A 153 -8.91 3.39 -6.19
C GLN A 153 -9.91 4.01 -7.16
N ARG A 154 -9.55 4.11 -8.44
CA ARG A 154 -10.46 4.47 -9.52
C ARG A 154 -10.91 3.22 -10.25
N LYS A 155 -12.18 3.22 -10.69
CA LYS A 155 -12.68 2.21 -11.62
C LYS A 155 -12.33 2.65 -13.04
N ASN A 156 -11.51 1.85 -13.72
CA ASN A 156 -11.11 2.08 -15.10
C ASN A 156 -11.94 1.20 -16.06
N ASP A 157 -12.01 1.61 -17.33
CA ASP A 157 -12.52 0.76 -18.41
C ASP A 157 -11.48 -0.32 -18.71
N ASP A 158 -11.91 -1.58 -18.72
CA ASP A 158 -11.05 -2.75 -18.95
C ASP A 158 -10.59 -2.85 -20.40
N ASN A 159 -11.30 -2.22 -21.35
CA ASN A 159 -10.94 -2.24 -22.78
C ASN A 159 -10.05 -1.08 -23.22
N SER A 160 -9.79 -0.11 -22.34
CA SER A 160 -8.90 1.02 -22.63
C SER A 160 -7.43 0.59 -22.50
N ASN A 161 -6.52 1.21 -23.25
CA ASN A 161 -5.07 1.11 -22.96
C ASN A 161 -4.61 2.17 -21.95
N GLU A 162 -5.48 3.10 -21.57
CA GLU A 162 -5.23 4.12 -20.58
C GLU A 162 -5.99 3.83 -19.28
N MET A 163 -5.29 3.99 -18.15
CA MET A 163 -5.83 3.93 -16.79
C MET A 163 -5.65 5.27 -16.09
N LEU A 164 -6.66 5.66 -15.33
CA LEU A 164 -6.64 6.83 -14.46
C LEU A 164 -6.37 6.39 -13.02
N GLY A 165 -5.54 7.16 -12.33
CA GLY A 165 -5.34 7.09 -10.89
C GLY A 165 -5.32 8.48 -10.26
N PHE A 166 -4.63 8.60 -9.14
CA PHE A 166 -4.37 9.86 -8.48
C PHE A 166 -2.97 10.37 -8.89
N PRO A 167 -2.85 11.63 -9.34
CA PRO A 167 -1.56 12.27 -9.53
C PRO A 167 -0.91 12.51 -8.17
N VAL A 168 0.28 11.98 -7.96
CA VAL A 168 0.92 11.95 -6.64
C VAL A 168 2.32 12.54 -6.64
N SER A 169 3.12 12.22 -7.66
CA SER A 169 4.47 12.71 -7.79
C SER A 169 4.71 13.07 -9.25
N SER A 170 5.00 14.34 -9.51
CA SER A 170 5.12 14.92 -10.85
C SER A 170 6.19 14.28 -11.73
N GLY A 171 6.01 14.45 -13.03
CA GLY A 171 6.89 13.99 -14.10
C GLY A 171 6.26 12.92 -14.97
N ILE A 172 6.88 12.68 -16.12
CA ILE A 172 6.44 11.70 -17.12
C ILE A 172 7.60 10.75 -17.38
N ILE A 173 7.34 9.44 -17.40
CA ILE A 173 8.35 8.45 -17.71
C ILE A 173 7.75 7.25 -18.45
N THR A 174 8.47 6.77 -19.46
CA THR A 174 8.20 5.52 -20.16
C THR A 174 9.31 4.52 -19.86
N ALA A 175 8.94 3.34 -19.38
CA ALA A 175 9.87 2.24 -19.11
C ALA A 175 9.13 0.91 -19.01
N LYS A 176 9.88 -0.19 -18.92
CA LYS A 176 9.32 -1.50 -18.58
C LYS A 176 8.74 -1.51 -17.16
N ALA A 177 7.75 -2.35 -16.92
CA ALA A 177 7.10 -2.53 -15.63
C ALA A 177 7.67 -3.73 -14.86
N SER A 178 8.10 -3.51 -13.62
CA SER A 178 8.29 -4.57 -12.63
C SER A 178 7.01 -4.76 -11.84
N VAL A 179 6.18 -5.72 -12.24
CA VAL A 179 4.98 -6.12 -11.48
C VAL A 179 5.41 -7.01 -10.32
N VAL A 180 5.21 -6.52 -9.10
CA VAL A 180 5.59 -7.16 -7.84
C VAL A 180 4.38 -7.13 -6.93
N THR A 181 3.86 -8.29 -6.54
CA THR A 181 2.59 -8.41 -5.78
C THR A 181 2.78 -8.60 -4.27
N GLY A 182 4.01 -8.92 -3.83
CA GLY A 182 4.31 -9.12 -2.42
C GLY A 182 5.80 -9.27 -2.10
N PRO A 183 6.17 -9.34 -0.80
CA PRO A 183 7.55 -9.48 -0.36
C PRO A 183 8.30 -10.70 -0.91
N SER A 184 7.60 -11.79 -1.22
CA SER A 184 8.17 -12.99 -1.83
C SER A 184 8.61 -12.81 -3.28
N GLU A 185 8.26 -11.68 -3.90
CA GLU A 185 8.57 -11.37 -5.30
C GLU A 185 9.49 -10.14 -5.43
N PHE A 186 10.10 -9.68 -4.34
CA PHE A 186 10.98 -8.50 -4.36
C PHE A 186 12.19 -8.66 -5.29
N ASP A 187 12.59 -9.90 -5.55
CA ASP A 187 13.61 -10.30 -6.52
C ASP A 187 13.20 -10.02 -7.98
N LYS A 188 11.90 -9.87 -8.28
CA LYS A 188 11.43 -9.45 -9.61
C LYS A 188 11.69 -7.96 -9.89
N MET A 189 12.11 -7.17 -8.92
CA MET A 189 12.34 -5.74 -9.16
C MET A 189 13.61 -5.53 -9.99
N GLU A 190 13.45 -5.05 -11.21
CA GLU A 190 14.56 -4.72 -12.10
C GLU A 190 14.97 -3.23 -12.00
N PRO A 191 16.26 -2.91 -11.81
CA PRO A 191 16.73 -1.53 -11.83
C PRO A 191 16.36 -0.82 -13.13
N GLY A 192 15.81 0.40 -13.02
CA GLY A 192 15.45 1.20 -14.18
C GLY A 192 14.00 1.04 -14.65
N THR A 193 13.21 0.18 -14.00
CA THR A 193 11.80 -0.12 -14.36
C THR A 193 10.79 0.62 -13.47
N ILE A 194 9.54 0.66 -13.91
CA ILE A 194 8.42 1.20 -13.14
C ILE A 194 7.90 0.11 -12.20
N LEU A 195 7.88 0.39 -10.90
CA LEU A 195 7.33 -0.53 -9.90
C LEU A 195 5.80 -0.52 -9.99
N VAL A 196 5.19 -1.67 -10.21
CA VAL A 196 3.73 -1.87 -10.21
C VAL A 196 3.37 -2.83 -9.09
N SER A 197 2.50 -2.41 -8.16
CA SER A 197 2.17 -3.20 -6.96
C SER A 197 0.74 -2.97 -6.46
N PRO A 198 0.08 -3.91 -5.77
CA PRO A 198 -1.27 -3.68 -5.25
C PRO A 198 -1.29 -2.53 -4.25
N LEU A 199 -0.28 -2.50 -3.36
CA LEU A 199 -0.06 -1.48 -2.35
C LEU A 199 1.38 -1.53 -1.88
N THR A 200 1.90 -0.41 -1.39
CA THR A 200 3.25 -0.32 -0.81
C THR A 200 3.19 -0.08 0.69
N THR A 201 4.02 -0.79 1.45
CA THR A 201 4.28 -0.57 2.88
C THR A 201 5.73 -0.15 3.09
N PRO A 202 6.17 0.24 4.31
CA PRO A 202 7.57 0.58 4.57
C PRO A 202 8.59 -0.46 4.11
N ALA A 203 8.23 -1.75 4.11
CA ALA A 203 9.08 -2.83 3.61
C ALA A 203 9.43 -2.71 2.11
N TRP A 204 8.64 -1.98 1.32
CA TRP A 204 8.85 -1.78 -0.11
C TRP A 204 9.87 -0.68 -0.41
N THR A 205 10.21 0.16 0.58
CA THR A 205 11.08 1.34 0.39
C THR A 205 12.40 1.00 -0.30
N GLN A 206 12.97 -0.19 -0.04
CA GLN A 206 14.19 -0.65 -0.70
C GLN A 206 14.07 -0.77 -2.23
N LEU A 207 12.87 -1.06 -2.75
CA LEU A 207 12.62 -1.16 -4.19
C LEU A 207 12.58 0.21 -4.88
N PHE A 208 12.26 1.27 -4.14
CA PHE A 208 12.16 2.63 -4.70
C PHE A 208 13.51 3.16 -5.16
N ALA A 209 14.62 2.66 -4.60
CA ALA A 209 15.97 2.97 -5.07
C ALA A 209 16.26 2.41 -6.46
N HIS A 210 15.55 1.36 -6.89
CA HIS A 210 15.69 0.74 -8.20
C HIS A 210 14.63 1.25 -9.19
N ALA A 211 13.51 1.75 -8.69
CA ALA A 211 12.37 2.18 -9.48
C ALA A 211 12.59 3.55 -10.14
N VAL A 212 12.00 3.73 -11.31
CA VAL A 212 12.02 5.00 -12.05
C VAL A 212 10.64 5.65 -12.12
N GLY A 213 9.63 4.92 -11.66
CA GLY A 213 8.25 5.34 -11.50
C GLY A 213 7.50 4.38 -10.59
N LEU A 214 6.32 4.76 -10.14
CA LEU A 214 5.47 3.96 -9.27
C LEU A 214 4.02 3.94 -9.75
N VAL A 215 3.43 2.75 -9.83
CA VAL A 215 2.00 2.53 -10.02
C VAL A 215 1.48 1.64 -8.90
N THR A 216 0.38 2.03 -8.25
CA THR A 216 -0.32 1.13 -7.32
C THR A 216 -1.81 1.02 -7.55
N ASP A 217 -2.38 -0.15 -7.30
CA ASP A 217 -3.83 -0.36 -7.41
C ASP A 217 -4.60 0.41 -6.34
N ILE A 218 -4.05 0.45 -5.12
CA ILE A 218 -4.62 1.14 -3.96
C ILE A 218 -3.67 2.25 -3.53
N GLY A 219 -4.22 3.44 -3.31
CA GLY A 219 -3.47 4.53 -2.70
C GLY A 219 -4.22 5.86 -2.69
N SER A 220 -3.58 6.85 -2.07
CA SER A 220 -4.08 8.22 -2.02
C SER A 220 -2.89 9.18 -1.97
N ILE A 221 -3.12 10.47 -2.16
CA ILE A 221 -2.08 11.51 -2.19
C ILE A 221 -1.19 11.52 -0.93
N LEU A 222 -1.70 11.04 0.21
CA LEU A 222 -1.00 11.01 1.50
C LEU A 222 -0.57 9.61 1.93
N ALA A 223 -0.75 8.58 1.09
CA ALA A 223 -0.31 7.22 1.38
C ALA A 223 1.22 7.12 1.50
N HIS A 224 1.71 6.05 2.12
CA HIS A 224 3.14 5.79 2.29
C HIS A 224 3.90 5.88 0.95
N GLY A 225 3.48 5.12 -0.06
CA GLY A 225 4.11 5.12 -1.39
C GLY A 225 4.13 6.50 -2.05
N SER A 226 3.11 7.33 -1.78
CA SER A 226 3.00 8.70 -2.29
C SER A 226 4.02 9.65 -1.72
N ILE A 227 4.36 9.48 -0.45
CA ILE A 227 5.34 10.30 0.24
C ILE A 227 6.73 9.87 -0.22
N VAL A 228 6.99 8.56 -0.21
CA VAL A 228 8.28 8.01 -0.63
C VAL A 228 8.57 8.31 -2.10
N ALA A 229 7.59 8.20 -3.01
CA ALA A 229 7.80 8.56 -4.42
C ALA A 229 8.26 10.02 -4.61
N ARG A 230 7.65 10.96 -3.88
CA ARG A 230 8.05 12.38 -3.89
C ARG A 230 9.42 12.60 -3.28
N GLU A 231 9.75 11.88 -2.21
CA GLU A 231 11.07 11.91 -1.60
C GLU A 231 12.15 11.37 -2.56
N TYR A 232 11.86 10.31 -3.32
CA TYR A 232 12.78 9.75 -4.32
C TYR A 232 12.78 10.57 -5.62
N GLY A 233 11.80 11.46 -5.79
CA GLY A 233 11.59 12.29 -6.96
C GLY A 233 11.40 11.43 -8.21
N ILE A 234 10.56 10.40 -8.10
CA ILE A 234 10.11 9.54 -9.20
C ILE A 234 8.64 9.85 -9.51
N PRO A 235 8.21 9.84 -10.78
CA PRO A 235 6.80 9.98 -11.13
C PRO A 235 5.94 8.88 -10.51
N ALA A 236 4.74 9.21 -10.06
CA ALA A 236 3.86 8.22 -9.43
C ALA A 236 2.38 8.46 -9.65
N VAL A 237 1.67 7.38 -9.97
CA VAL A 237 0.22 7.31 -10.11
C VAL A 237 -0.32 6.18 -9.23
N LEU A 238 -1.09 6.52 -8.20
CA LEU A 238 -1.61 5.53 -7.26
C LEU A 238 -3.13 5.40 -7.38
N GLY A 239 -3.69 4.30 -6.88
CA GLY A 239 -5.13 4.10 -6.89
C GLY A 239 -5.68 3.79 -8.28
N VAL A 240 -4.93 3.08 -9.14
CA VAL A 240 -5.43 2.72 -10.49
C VAL A 240 -6.45 1.57 -10.48
N GLY A 241 -6.64 0.91 -9.33
CA GLY A 241 -7.62 -0.15 -9.12
C GLY A 241 -7.19 -1.54 -9.60
N ASN A 242 -6.82 -1.69 -10.87
CA ASN A 242 -6.50 -3.00 -11.48
C ASN A 242 -5.21 -3.00 -12.34
N GLY A 243 -4.26 -2.13 -12.03
CA GLY A 243 -2.97 -2.04 -12.71
C GLY A 243 -2.14 -3.32 -12.61
N THR A 244 -2.10 -3.99 -11.46
CA THR A 244 -1.35 -5.26 -11.32
C THR A 244 -1.95 -6.43 -12.09
N ILE A 245 -3.23 -6.33 -12.47
CA ILE A 245 -3.93 -7.35 -13.27
C ILE A 245 -3.75 -7.06 -14.76
N ARG A 246 -3.75 -5.78 -15.15
CA ARG A 246 -3.70 -5.36 -16.56
C ARG A 246 -2.29 -5.24 -17.12
N ILE A 247 -1.34 -4.78 -16.30
CA ILE A 247 0.05 -4.60 -16.71
C ILE A 247 0.78 -5.92 -16.52
N LYS A 248 1.49 -6.38 -17.55
CA LYS A 248 2.35 -7.57 -17.48
C LYS A 248 3.75 -7.18 -17.01
N HIS A 249 4.39 -8.08 -16.29
CA HIS A 249 5.81 -7.92 -15.94
C HIS A 249 6.65 -7.81 -17.23
N GLY A 250 7.55 -6.84 -17.30
CA GLY A 250 8.38 -6.54 -18.47
C GLY A 250 7.71 -5.66 -19.54
N GLN A 251 6.39 -5.43 -19.45
CA GLN A 251 5.64 -4.63 -20.41
C GLN A 251 6.03 -3.15 -20.35
N THR A 252 6.11 -2.49 -21.50
CA THR A 252 6.39 -1.05 -21.55
C THR A 252 5.12 -0.27 -21.19
N ILE A 253 5.25 0.66 -20.24
CA ILE A 253 4.17 1.59 -19.86
C ILE A 253 4.70 3.01 -19.80
N THR A 254 3.84 3.99 -20.07
CA THR A 254 4.08 5.41 -19.76
C THR A 254 3.24 5.78 -18.54
N ILE A 255 3.84 6.49 -17.59
CA ILE A 255 3.10 7.11 -16.50
C ILE A 255 3.26 8.62 -16.57
N ASP A 256 2.16 9.33 -16.36
CA ASP A 256 2.11 10.78 -16.15
C ASP A 256 1.66 11.04 -14.71
N GLY A 257 2.62 11.42 -13.88
CA GLY A 257 2.39 11.71 -12.46
C GLY A 257 1.73 13.06 -12.19
N ASP A 258 1.66 13.95 -13.18
CA ASP A 258 0.97 15.23 -13.11
C ASP A 258 -0.51 15.10 -13.49
N ALA A 259 -0.81 14.36 -14.57
CA ALA A 259 -2.17 14.06 -15.01
C ALA A 259 -2.82 12.92 -14.22
N GLY A 260 -2.01 12.01 -13.65
CA GLY A 260 -2.47 10.82 -12.96
C GLY A 260 -2.91 9.72 -13.91
N THR A 261 -2.20 9.55 -15.04
CA THR A 261 -2.54 8.56 -16.08
C THR A 261 -1.45 7.53 -16.28
N VAL A 262 -1.85 6.32 -16.67
CA VAL A 262 -0.97 5.21 -17.04
C VAL A 262 -1.40 4.68 -18.39
N LEU A 263 -0.50 4.74 -19.38
CA LEU A 263 -0.72 4.21 -20.72
C LEU A 263 0.05 2.90 -20.89
N ILE A 264 -0.67 1.85 -21.26
CA ILE A 264 -0.12 0.55 -21.60
C ILE A 264 0.24 0.56 -23.09
N HIS A 265 1.48 0.22 -23.43
CA HIS A 265 1.89 0.04 -24.82
C HIS A 265 1.66 -1.40 -25.27
N GLU A 266 1.37 -1.58 -26.55
CA GLU A 266 1.35 -2.90 -27.19
C GLU A 266 2.80 -3.42 -27.26
N ASP A 267 2.99 -4.69 -26.92
CA ASP A 267 4.30 -5.34 -27.07
C ASP A 267 4.47 -5.72 -28.56
N ASP A 268 5.59 -5.32 -29.18
CA ASP A 268 6.01 -5.81 -30.51
C ASP A 268 6.36 -7.31 -30.50
#